data_AF-A0A2V7S570-F1
#
_entry.id   AF-A0A2V7S570-F1
#
_cell.length_a   1.000
_cell.length_b   1.000
_cell.length_c   1.000
_cell.angle_alpha   90.00
_cell.angle_beta   90.00
_cell.angle_gamma   90.00
#
_symmetry.space_group_name_H-M   'P 1'
#
loop_
_entity.id
_entity.type
_entity.pdbx_description
1 polymer ?
#
loop_
_entity_poly.entity_id
_entity_poly.type
_entity_poly.pdbx_seq_one_letter_code
_entity_poly.pdbx_strand_id
1 'polypeptide(L)'
;MFRFSRVSAIVFVLAALAACTDQAPTPTGLGLSASRSGLPFTEALASPAWQETAAGLVSQAGFNPQTATHAYPLLGVAQYLAVQRAEAAEGGSDVANMGSGIGIGAGGRDRLELDRGAVAGASVVVLTYLFPSQAQALEDMVDAQANAGPGGLHPAFARGEAAGRAVGAEIVARAQADGFNRPFTGTIPTGPGLWISNTTPPTIAGGQLPGVTPWFLT
;
A
#
# COMPACT_ATOMS: atom_id res chain seq x y z
N MET A 1 -37.12 45.37 -6.18
CA MET A 1 -36.95 43.90 -6.39
C MET A 1 -35.49 43.58 -6.71
N PHE A 2 -34.56 43.55 -5.73
CA PHE A 2 -33.15 43.12 -6.00
C PHE A 2 -32.42 42.53 -4.77
N ARG A 3 -33.13 42.13 -3.70
CA ARG A 3 -32.52 41.57 -2.47
C ARG A 3 -32.59 40.04 -2.36
N PHE A 4 -33.48 39.37 -3.10
CA PHE A 4 -33.63 37.91 -3.02
C PHE A 4 -32.61 37.11 -3.86
N SER A 5 -31.99 37.73 -4.87
CA SER A 5 -31.05 37.03 -5.77
C SER A 5 -29.67 36.76 -5.14
N ARG A 6 -29.23 37.62 -4.21
CA ARG A 6 -27.92 37.48 -3.54
C ARG A 6 -27.91 36.41 -2.44
N VAL A 7 -29.05 36.13 -1.81
CA VAL A 7 -29.16 35.12 -0.75
C VAL A 7 -29.14 33.71 -1.34
N SER A 8 -29.82 33.48 -2.47
CA SER A 8 -29.80 32.18 -3.16
C SER A 8 -28.40 31.82 -3.69
N ALA A 9 -27.61 32.79 -4.15
CA ALA A 9 -26.25 32.54 -4.63
C ALA A 9 -25.30 32.09 -3.50
N ILE A 10 -25.45 32.63 -2.29
CA ILE A 10 -24.60 32.29 -1.14
C ILE A 10 -24.94 30.90 -0.59
N VAL A 11 -26.21 30.53 -0.56
CA VAL A 11 -26.66 29.20 -0.09
C VAL A 11 -26.20 28.09 -1.03
N PHE A 12 -26.20 28.32 -2.35
CA PHE A 12 -25.68 27.35 -3.33
C PHE A 12 -24.16 27.13 -3.22
N VAL A 13 -23.38 28.18 -2.94
CA VAL A 13 -21.92 28.06 -2.76
C VAL A 13 -21.57 27.30 -1.48
N LEU A 14 -22.32 27.51 -0.39
CA LEU A 14 -22.11 26.76 0.86
C LEU A 14 -22.55 25.28 0.75
N ALA A 15 -23.62 24.99 0.00
CA ALA A 15 -24.05 23.61 -0.26
C ALA A 15 -23.06 22.85 -1.17
N ALA A 16 -22.45 23.53 -2.15
CA ALA A 16 -21.41 22.95 -3.01
C ALA A 16 -20.11 22.66 -2.25
N LEU A 17 -19.78 23.45 -1.22
CA LEU A 17 -18.61 23.22 -0.37
C LEU A 17 -18.83 22.07 0.63
N ALA A 18 -20.06 21.86 1.11
CA ALA A 18 -20.38 20.73 1.99
C ALA A 18 -20.43 19.37 1.27
N ALA A 19 -20.77 19.36 -0.03
CA ALA A 19 -20.79 18.15 -0.86
C ALA A 19 -19.40 17.58 -1.19
N CYS A 20 -18.31 18.32 -0.89
CA CYS A 20 -16.94 17.85 -1.01
C CYS A 20 -16.38 17.25 0.29
N THR A 21 -17.19 17.14 1.35
CA THR A 21 -16.82 16.32 2.51
C THR A 21 -17.09 14.86 2.14
N ASP A 22 -16.14 14.27 1.41
CA ASP A 22 -16.05 12.82 1.25
C ASP A 22 -15.94 12.27 2.68
N GLN A 23 -17.03 11.73 3.21
CA GLN A 23 -17.01 10.99 4.46
C GLN A 23 -16.15 9.77 4.18
N ALA A 24 -14.87 9.86 4.53
CA ALA A 24 -13.95 8.75 4.46
C ALA A 24 -14.66 7.55 5.12
N PRO A 25 -14.81 6.42 4.40
CA PRO A 25 -15.40 5.23 4.97
C PRO A 25 -14.71 4.90 6.28
N THR A 26 -15.47 4.38 7.24
CA THR A 26 -14.95 4.04 8.56
C THR A 26 -13.68 3.20 8.39
N PRO A 27 -12.53 3.57 8.99
CA PRO A 27 -11.27 2.91 8.68
C PRO A 27 -11.38 1.41 8.96
N THR A 28 -10.79 0.59 8.11
CA THR A 28 -10.56 -0.86 8.31
C THR A 28 -9.63 -1.16 9.50
N GLY A 29 -9.53 -0.26 10.48
CA GLY A 29 -8.60 -0.28 11.60
C GLY A 29 -7.19 0.24 11.25
N LEU A 30 -6.86 0.42 9.96
CA LEU A 30 -5.51 0.77 9.51
C LEU A 30 -5.26 2.26 9.22
N GLY A 31 -6.29 3.12 9.36
CA GLY A 31 -6.13 4.56 9.12
C GLY A 31 -5.73 4.91 7.68
N LEU A 32 -6.13 4.11 6.69
CA LEU A 32 -5.85 4.35 5.28
C LEU A 32 -6.71 5.49 4.75
N SER A 33 -6.08 6.59 4.33
CA SER A 33 -6.76 7.70 3.64
C SER A 33 -6.29 7.74 2.19
N ALA A 34 -7.22 7.69 1.24
CA ALA A 34 -6.92 7.87 -0.18
C ALA A 34 -6.69 9.37 -0.47
N SER A 35 -5.44 9.83 -0.49
CA SER A 35 -5.10 11.21 -0.89
C SER A 35 -4.64 11.26 -2.35
N ARG A 36 -5.28 12.12 -3.16
CA ARG A 36 -4.88 12.40 -4.55
C ARG A 36 -3.63 13.29 -4.65
N SER A 37 -3.24 13.92 -3.53
CA SER A 37 -1.99 14.66 -3.41
C SER A 37 -0.85 13.67 -3.28
N GLY A 38 -0.30 13.23 -4.41
CA GLY A 38 0.92 12.43 -4.42
C GLY A 38 2.07 13.23 -3.80
N LEU A 39 2.89 12.56 -2.98
CA LEU A 39 4.15 13.15 -2.50
C LEU A 39 5.10 13.38 -3.71
N PRO A 40 5.88 14.47 -3.72
CA PRO A 40 6.83 14.74 -4.80
C PRO A 40 7.88 13.61 -4.91
N PHE A 41 8.07 13.14 -6.14
CA PHE A 41 8.89 11.99 -6.55
C PHE A 41 10.39 12.31 -6.68
N THR A 42 10.95 13.08 -5.75
CA THR A 42 12.31 13.67 -5.91
C THR A 42 13.43 12.89 -5.23
N GLU A 43 13.15 11.75 -4.64
CA GLU A 43 14.15 10.89 -4.02
C GLU A 43 14.28 9.60 -4.82
N ALA A 44 15.45 8.96 -4.81
CA ALA A 44 15.58 7.60 -5.34
C ALA A 44 14.70 6.69 -4.48
N LEU A 45 13.41 6.64 -4.83
CA LEU A 45 12.37 5.95 -4.11
C LEU A 45 12.88 4.52 -3.91
N ALA A 46 12.92 4.00 -2.69
CA ALA A 46 13.28 2.59 -2.50
C ALA A 46 12.24 1.67 -3.19
N SER A 47 11.02 2.16 -3.40
CA SER A 47 9.88 1.36 -3.84
C SER A 47 9.97 0.78 -5.27
N PRO A 48 10.51 1.43 -6.33
CA PRO A 48 10.51 0.88 -7.68
C PRO A 48 11.30 -0.42 -7.79
N ALA A 49 12.45 -0.53 -7.13
CA ALA A 49 13.24 -1.78 -7.14
C ALA A 49 12.48 -2.93 -6.45
N TRP A 50 11.78 -2.65 -5.35
CA TRP A 50 10.93 -3.64 -4.67
C TRP A 50 9.68 -4.01 -5.51
N GLN A 51 9.08 -3.06 -6.22
CA GLN A 51 7.95 -3.30 -7.11
C GLN A 51 8.35 -4.07 -8.36
N GLU A 52 9.51 -3.79 -8.94
CA GLU A 52 10.10 -4.56 -10.04
C GLU A 52 10.39 -5.99 -9.59
N THR A 53 11.00 -6.16 -8.41
CA THR A 53 11.21 -7.49 -7.80
C THR A 53 9.89 -8.23 -7.61
N ALA A 54 8.87 -7.56 -7.07
CA ALA A 54 7.53 -8.15 -6.90
C ALA A 54 6.93 -8.59 -8.23
N ALA A 55 7.00 -7.76 -9.28
CA ALA A 55 6.52 -8.11 -10.60
C ALA A 55 7.27 -9.33 -11.20
N GLY A 56 8.59 -9.37 -11.02
CA GLY A 56 9.42 -10.51 -11.38
C GLY A 56 9.00 -11.79 -10.66
N LEU A 57 8.80 -11.73 -9.34
CA LEU A 57 8.39 -12.88 -8.53
C LEU A 57 6.97 -13.35 -8.83
N VAL A 58 6.01 -12.44 -9.02
CA VAL A 58 4.64 -12.76 -9.45
C VAL A 58 4.65 -13.51 -10.78
N SER A 59 5.47 -13.04 -11.74
CA SER A 59 5.63 -13.69 -13.05
C SER A 59 6.29 -15.07 -12.92
N GLN A 60 7.39 -15.17 -12.18
CA GLN A 60 8.12 -16.43 -11.96
C GLN A 60 7.26 -17.48 -11.23
N ALA A 61 6.44 -17.05 -10.27
CA ALA A 61 5.54 -17.93 -9.52
C ALA A 61 4.28 -18.30 -10.30
N GLY A 62 4.05 -17.72 -11.49
CA GLY A 62 2.88 -18.02 -12.33
C GLY A 62 1.56 -17.63 -11.65
N PHE A 63 1.55 -16.55 -10.87
CA PHE A 63 0.33 -16.08 -10.22
C PHE A 63 -0.75 -15.76 -11.27
N ASN A 64 -1.96 -16.28 -11.06
CA ASN A 64 -3.10 -15.87 -11.85
C ASN A 64 -3.50 -14.42 -11.52
N PRO A 65 -4.31 -13.75 -12.37
CA PRO A 65 -4.70 -12.36 -12.14
C PRO A 65 -5.36 -12.11 -10.79
N GLN A 66 -6.11 -13.07 -10.24
CA GLN A 66 -6.78 -12.93 -8.95
C GLN A 66 -5.75 -12.91 -7.79
N THR A 67 -4.78 -13.83 -7.79
CA THR A 67 -3.69 -13.86 -6.81
C THR A 67 -2.78 -12.65 -6.96
N ALA A 68 -2.47 -12.22 -8.18
CA ALA A 68 -1.68 -11.00 -8.41
C ALA A 68 -2.40 -9.73 -7.90
N THR A 69 -3.72 -9.63 -8.12
CA THR A 69 -4.54 -8.52 -7.63
C THR A 69 -4.61 -8.46 -6.10
N HIS A 70 -4.38 -9.58 -5.41
CA HIS A 70 -4.23 -9.62 -3.96
C HIS A 70 -2.81 -9.27 -3.50
N ALA A 71 -1.79 -9.76 -4.20
CA ALA A 71 -0.38 -9.57 -3.86
C ALA A 71 0.09 -8.10 -3.95
N TYR A 72 -0.20 -7.39 -5.05
CA TYR A 72 0.33 -6.04 -5.26
C TYR A 72 -0.17 -5.02 -4.22
N PRO A 73 -1.47 -4.99 -3.85
CA PRO A 73 -1.95 -4.09 -2.81
C PRO A 73 -1.32 -4.35 -1.44
N LEU A 74 -1.02 -5.61 -1.09
CA LEU A 74 -0.33 -5.92 0.17
C LEU A 74 1.03 -5.21 0.21
N LEU A 75 1.81 -5.29 -0.86
CA LEU A 75 3.11 -4.62 -0.92
C LEU A 75 2.96 -3.09 -0.92
N GLY A 76 2.12 -2.55 -1.80
CA GLY A 76 1.97 -1.09 -1.94
C GLY A 76 1.44 -0.43 -0.67
N VAL A 77 0.44 -1.03 -0.02
CA VAL A 77 -0.11 -0.50 1.24
C VAL A 77 0.91 -0.60 2.37
N ALA A 78 1.66 -1.71 2.47
CA ALA A 78 2.71 -1.85 3.47
C ALA A 78 3.80 -0.78 3.32
N GLN A 79 4.28 -0.54 2.10
CA GLN A 79 5.27 0.50 1.81
C GLN A 79 4.76 1.89 2.18
N TYR A 80 3.51 2.22 1.80
CA TYR A 80 2.90 3.51 2.12
C TYR A 80 2.78 3.73 3.63
N LEU A 81 2.20 2.76 4.35
CA LEU A 81 2.03 2.87 5.80
C LEU A 81 3.37 2.88 6.55
N ALA A 82 4.37 2.14 6.06
CA ALA A 82 5.69 2.09 6.66
C ALA A 82 6.35 3.47 6.65
N VAL A 83 6.35 4.14 5.49
CA VAL A 83 6.84 5.52 5.39
C VAL A 83 6.06 6.40 6.35
N GLN A 84 4.72 6.48 6.21
CA GLN A 84 3.86 7.34 7.05
C GLN A 84 4.13 7.17 8.56
N ARG A 85 4.31 5.94 9.05
CA ARG A 85 4.54 5.67 10.47
C ARG A 85 5.99 5.93 10.90
N ALA A 86 6.97 5.67 10.04
CA ALA A 86 8.35 6.08 10.28
C ALA A 86 8.47 7.60 10.37
N GLU A 87 7.80 8.34 9.48
CA GLU A 87 7.69 9.80 9.53
C GLU A 87 7.08 10.29 10.84
N ALA A 88 5.94 9.72 11.23
CA ALA A 88 5.21 10.13 12.42
C ALA A 88 6.02 9.90 13.70
N ALA A 89 6.80 8.82 13.76
CA ALA A 89 7.67 8.52 14.90
C ALA A 89 8.80 9.54 15.11
N GLU A 90 9.21 10.25 14.05
CA GLU A 90 10.27 11.27 14.10
C GLU A 90 9.70 12.70 14.22
N GLY A 91 8.40 12.85 14.50
CA GLY A 91 7.74 14.15 14.69
C GLY A 91 6.84 14.62 13.54
N GLY A 92 6.67 13.80 12.48
CA GLY A 92 5.74 14.07 11.38
C GLY A 92 6.34 14.79 10.17
N SER A 93 5.54 14.91 9.10
CA SER A 93 5.88 15.64 7.88
C SER A 93 5.52 17.12 8.03
N ASP A 94 6.37 17.87 8.72
CA ASP A 94 6.29 19.33 8.65
C ASP A 94 6.59 19.79 7.21
N VAL A 95 5.50 20.01 6.49
CA VAL A 95 5.39 20.48 5.12
C VAL A 95 6.28 21.71 4.86
N ALA A 96 7.09 21.59 3.81
CA ALA A 96 7.75 22.65 3.05
C ALA A 96 8.53 23.70 3.86
N ASN A 97 9.77 23.36 4.26
CA ASN A 97 10.80 24.38 4.11
C ASN A 97 11.18 24.46 2.62
N MET A 98 10.52 25.37 1.89
CA MET A 98 10.91 25.77 0.54
C MET A 98 12.35 26.32 0.45
N GLY A 99 13.12 26.33 1.54
CA GLY A 99 14.48 26.84 1.61
C GLY A 99 15.58 25.92 1.08
N SER A 100 15.36 24.60 0.93
CA SER A 100 16.45 23.71 0.50
C SER A 100 16.70 23.73 -1.01
N GLY A 101 15.69 24.02 -1.84
CA GLY A 101 15.82 24.08 -3.31
C GLY A 101 16.18 22.76 -4.02
N ILE A 102 16.57 21.72 -3.27
CA ILE A 102 17.01 20.40 -3.76
C ILE A 102 15.96 19.28 -3.58
N GLY A 103 14.78 19.59 -3.05
CA GLY A 103 13.65 18.63 -2.98
C GLY A 103 13.66 17.63 -1.81
N ILE A 104 14.58 17.75 -0.84
CA ILE A 104 14.85 16.74 0.22
C ILE A 104 14.17 17.07 1.57
N GLY A 105 13.18 17.99 1.57
CA GLY A 105 12.47 18.41 2.78
C GLY A 105 13.39 18.96 3.91
N ALA A 106 12.85 19.09 5.13
CA ALA A 106 13.60 19.56 6.30
C ALA A 106 14.58 18.51 6.87
N GLY A 107 14.39 17.22 6.54
CA GLY A 107 15.16 16.10 7.10
C GLY A 107 16.34 15.60 6.26
N GLY A 108 16.53 16.11 5.04
CA GLY A 108 17.73 15.85 4.24
C GLY A 108 18.05 14.36 4.07
N ARG A 109 19.33 13.98 4.22
CA ARG A 109 19.78 12.58 4.11
C ARG A 109 19.13 11.67 5.14
N ASP A 110 18.93 12.14 6.38
CA ASP A 110 18.35 11.30 7.44
C ASP A 110 16.93 10.88 7.07
N ARG A 111 16.15 11.80 6.51
CA ARG A 111 14.80 11.51 6.03
C ARG A 111 14.78 10.50 4.89
N LEU A 112 15.60 10.75 3.88
CA LEU A 112 15.76 9.83 2.75
C LEU A 112 16.10 8.42 3.24
N GLU A 113 17.09 8.28 4.13
CA GLU A 113 17.53 6.98 4.63
C GLU A 113 16.46 6.30 5.49
N LEU A 114 15.72 7.07 6.30
CA LEU A 114 14.57 6.58 7.06
C LEU A 114 13.49 5.98 6.14
N ASP A 115 13.12 6.70 5.09
CA ASP A 115 12.06 6.27 4.18
C ASP A 115 12.51 5.07 3.34
N ARG A 116 13.78 5.04 2.92
CA ARG A 116 14.39 3.87 2.27
C ARG A 116 14.33 2.64 3.18
N GLY A 117 14.73 2.78 4.44
CA GLY A 117 14.65 1.72 5.44
C GLY A 117 13.22 1.22 5.64
N ALA A 118 12.27 2.13 5.80
CA ALA A 118 10.85 1.80 6.01
C ALA A 118 10.26 1.00 4.85
N VAL A 119 10.54 1.41 3.61
CA VAL A 119 10.13 0.68 2.42
C VAL A 119 10.80 -0.70 2.35
N ALA A 120 12.11 -0.79 2.61
CA ALA A 120 12.85 -2.05 2.58
C ALA A 120 12.30 -3.05 3.61
N GLY A 121 12.16 -2.62 4.86
CA GLY A 121 11.64 -3.43 5.96
C GLY A 121 10.22 -3.93 5.74
N ALA A 122 9.33 -3.09 5.17
CA ALA A 122 7.97 -3.51 4.85
C ALA A 122 7.94 -4.50 3.68
N SER A 123 8.76 -4.23 2.66
CA SER A 123 8.80 -5.04 1.43
C SER A 123 9.32 -6.44 1.70
N VAL A 124 10.43 -6.58 2.46
CA VAL A 124 11.01 -7.90 2.77
C VAL A 124 10.02 -8.78 3.52
N VAL A 125 9.26 -8.22 4.48
CA VAL A 125 8.27 -8.99 5.24
C VAL A 125 7.11 -9.45 4.36
N VAL A 126 6.52 -8.54 3.58
CA VAL A 126 5.38 -8.88 2.71
C VAL A 126 5.79 -9.82 1.57
N LEU A 127 6.93 -9.58 0.92
CA LEU A 127 7.40 -10.43 -0.16
C LEU A 127 7.86 -11.80 0.35
N THR A 128 8.42 -11.90 1.56
CA THR A 128 8.72 -13.19 2.18
C THR A 128 7.45 -13.98 2.47
N TYR A 129 6.38 -13.32 2.92
CA TYR A 129 5.08 -13.97 3.08
C TYR A 129 4.52 -14.51 1.76
N LEU A 130 4.62 -13.73 0.68
CA LEU A 130 4.12 -14.11 -0.64
C LEU A 130 5.01 -15.14 -1.35
N PHE A 131 6.34 -15.08 -1.12
CA PHE A 131 7.36 -15.88 -1.80
C PHE A 131 8.39 -16.44 -0.79
N PRO A 132 8.01 -17.42 0.05
CA PRO A 132 8.90 -17.89 1.13
C PRO A 132 10.24 -18.45 0.65
N SER A 133 10.30 -19.00 -0.57
CA SER A 133 11.55 -19.50 -1.15
C SER A 133 12.56 -18.41 -1.53
N GLN A 134 12.12 -17.15 -1.56
CA GLN A 134 12.95 -15.99 -1.92
C GLN A 134 13.43 -15.22 -0.69
N ALA A 135 13.09 -15.67 0.53
CA ALA A 135 13.36 -14.95 1.78
C ALA A 135 14.81 -14.47 1.90
N GLN A 136 15.78 -15.35 1.66
CA GLN A 136 17.20 -14.98 1.76
C GLN A 136 17.60 -13.92 0.73
N ALA A 137 17.19 -14.06 -0.53
CA ALA A 137 17.50 -13.09 -1.57
C ALA A 137 16.87 -11.72 -1.30
N LEU A 138 15.69 -11.71 -0.67
CA LEU A 138 15.01 -10.48 -0.26
C LEU A 138 15.73 -9.82 0.95
N GLU A 139 16.21 -10.59 1.92
CA GLU A 139 17.04 -10.06 3.01
C GLU A 139 18.38 -9.51 2.50
N ASP A 140 19.04 -10.21 1.56
CA ASP A 140 20.26 -9.73 0.90
C ASP A 140 20.02 -8.39 0.18
N MET A 141 18.81 -8.18 -0.37
CA MET A 141 18.42 -6.91 -0.99
C MET A 141 18.24 -5.79 0.05
N VAL A 142 17.75 -6.08 1.26
CA VAL A 142 17.73 -5.11 2.38
C VAL A 142 19.16 -4.72 2.74
N ASP A 143 20.05 -5.69 2.93
CA ASP A 143 21.45 -5.46 3.29
C ASP A 143 22.18 -4.64 2.23
N ALA A 144 21.95 -4.93 0.95
CA ALA A 144 22.51 -4.16 -0.16
C ALA A 144 22.02 -2.71 -0.15
N GLN A 145 20.73 -2.47 0.14
CA GLN A 145 20.17 -1.13 0.25
C GLN A 145 20.69 -0.36 1.47
N ALA A 146 20.84 -1.05 2.61
CA ALA A 146 21.42 -0.51 3.84
C ALA A 146 22.86 0.01 3.63
N ASN A 147 23.64 -0.69 2.80
CA ASN A 147 25.07 -0.42 2.58
C ASN A 147 25.38 0.35 1.28
N ALA A 148 24.38 0.84 0.55
CA ALA A 148 24.58 1.53 -0.73
C ALA A 148 25.30 2.89 -0.59
N GLY A 149 25.34 3.48 0.62
CA GLY A 149 25.94 4.78 0.89
C GLY A 149 27.38 4.72 1.42
N PRO A 150 28.18 5.80 1.27
CA PRO A 150 29.49 5.89 1.90
C PRO A 150 29.34 5.91 3.43
N GLY A 151 30.12 5.07 4.13
CA GLY A 151 30.13 5.00 5.60
C GLY A 151 29.40 3.80 6.21
N GLY A 152 28.84 2.89 5.39
CA GLY A 152 28.10 1.71 5.87
C GLY A 152 26.65 2.04 6.27
N LEU A 153 26.03 1.15 7.05
CA LEU A 153 24.62 1.27 7.47
C LEU A 153 24.32 2.62 8.14
N HIS A 154 23.37 3.36 7.55
CA HIS A 154 22.93 4.63 8.11
C HIS A 154 21.97 4.41 9.30
N PRO A 155 22.15 5.08 10.46
CA PRO A 155 21.27 4.88 11.62
C PRO A 155 19.79 5.15 11.35
N ALA A 156 19.48 6.12 10.48
CA ALA A 156 18.10 6.39 10.08
C ALA A 156 17.50 5.25 9.24
N PHE A 157 18.29 4.59 8.38
CA PHE A 157 17.85 3.40 7.65
C PHE A 157 17.46 2.30 8.62
N ALA A 158 18.29 1.99 9.62
CA ALA A 158 17.99 0.95 10.60
C ALA A 158 16.69 1.23 11.39
N ARG A 159 16.43 2.50 11.75
CA ARG A 159 15.17 2.89 12.40
C ARG A 159 13.97 2.73 11.46
N GLY A 160 14.14 3.17 10.21
CA GLY A 160 13.13 3.01 9.16
C GLY A 160 12.80 1.54 8.94
N GLU A 161 13.82 0.71 8.78
CA GLU A 161 13.68 -0.74 8.59
C GLU A 161 12.89 -1.40 9.72
N ALA A 162 13.21 -1.09 10.98
CA ALA A 162 12.47 -1.61 12.12
C ALA A 162 10.98 -1.21 12.08
N ALA A 163 10.67 0.05 11.78
CA ALA A 163 9.29 0.51 11.61
C ALA A 163 8.60 -0.17 10.41
N GLY A 164 9.31 -0.32 9.29
CA GLY A 164 8.83 -1.00 8.09
C GLY A 164 8.50 -2.45 8.34
N ARG A 165 9.36 -3.20 9.02
CA ARG A 165 9.12 -4.61 9.37
C ARG A 165 7.90 -4.78 10.26
N ALA A 166 7.70 -3.86 11.22
CA ALA A 166 6.50 -3.87 12.07
C ALA A 166 5.22 -3.66 11.24
N VAL A 167 5.21 -2.70 10.31
CA VAL A 167 4.08 -2.49 9.40
C VAL A 167 3.87 -3.68 8.46
N GLY A 168 4.94 -4.24 7.91
CA GLY A 168 4.87 -5.45 7.08
C GLY A 168 4.20 -6.61 7.82
N ALA A 169 4.52 -6.81 9.10
CA ALA A 169 3.90 -7.84 9.92
C ALA A 169 2.40 -7.62 10.12
N GLU A 170 1.96 -6.39 10.33
CA GLU A 170 0.52 -6.05 10.41
C GLU A 170 -0.21 -6.32 9.10
N ILE A 171 0.41 -6.00 7.96
CA ILE A 171 -0.16 -6.27 6.64
C ILE A 171 -0.24 -7.76 6.36
N VAL A 172 0.77 -8.54 6.75
CA VAL A 172 0.73 -10.01 6.67
C VAL A 172 -0.38 -10.56 7.56
N ALA A 173 -0.54 -10.07 8.79
CA ALA A 173 -1.62 -10.48 9.67
C ALA A 173 -3.01 -10.18 9.07
N ARG A 174 -3.17 -9.00 8.44
CA ARG A 174 -4.39 -8.69 7.67
C ARG A 174 -4.58 -9.68 6.53
N ALA A 175 -3.54 -9.95 5.73
CA ALA A 175 -3.62 -10.86 4.58
C ALA A 175 -4.05 -12.28 4.97
N GLN A 176 -3.64 -12.74 6.15
CA GLN A 176 -4.03 -14.05 6.68
C GLN A 176 -5.51 -14.09 7.10
N ALA A 177 -6.05 -12.96 7.55
CA ALA A 177 -7.42 -12.84 8.06
C ALA A 177 -8.44 -12.31 7.04
N ASP A 178 -8.00 -11.77 5.90
CA ASP A 178 -8.86 -11.03 4.97
C ASP A 178 -9.83 -11.90 4.18
N GLY A 179 -9.75 -13.22 4.28
CA GLY A 179 -10.66 -14.15 3.61
C GLY A 179 -10.24 -14.59 2.21
N PHE A 180 -9.12 -14.08 1.66
CA PHE A 180 -8.66 -14.47 0.33
C PHE A 180 -8.33 -15.96 0.18
N ASN A 181 -7.89 -16.61 1.26
CA ASN A 181 -7.60 -18.05 1.25
C ASN A 181 -8.81 -18.93 1.57
N ARG A 182 -10.00 -18.36 1.77
CA ARG A 182 -11.21 -19.16 2.05
C ARG A 182 -11.74 -19.77 0.76
N PRO A 183 -11.83 -21.10 0.64
CA PRO A 183 -12.34 -21.73 -0.57
C PRO A 183 -13.83 -21.39 -0.76
N PHE A 184 -14.25 -21.27 -2.01
CA PHE A 184 -15.67 -21.22 -2.34
C PHE A 184 -16.33 -22.57 -2.01
N THR A 185 -17.37 -22.55 -1.18
CA THR A 185 -18.13 -23.75 -0.78
C THR A 185 -19.57 -23.75 -1.30
N GLY A 186 -19.92 -22.82 -2.19
CA GLY A 186 -21.26 -22.73 -2.76
C GLY A 186 -21.51 -23.78 -3.85
N THR A 187 -22.76 -23.88 -4.29
CA THR A 187 -23.14 -24.72 -5.44
C THR A 187 -22.99 -23.92 -6.73
N ILE A 188 -22.29 -24.49 -7.72
CA ILE A 188 -22.16 -23.88 -9.05
C ILE A 188 -23.49 -24.09 -9.79
N PRO A 189 -24.16 -23.01 -10.24
CA PRO A 189 -25.43 -23.14 -10.96
C PRO A 189 -25.28 -23.90 -12.28
N THR A 190 -26.28 -24.72 -12.62
CA THR A 190 -26.33 -25.48 -13.88
C THR A 190 -27.61 -25.16 -14.63
N GLY A 191 -27.51 -24.94 -15.95
CA GLY A 191 -28.70 -24.74 -16.80
C GLY A 191 -28.41 -23.89 -18.04
N PRO A 192 -29.36 -23.85 -19.00
CA PRO A 192 -29.24 -23.00 -20.18
C PRO A 192 -29.07 -21.52 -19.79
N GLY A 193 -28.10 -20.84 -20.41
CA GLY A 193 -27.85 -19.41 -20.17
C GLY A 193 -27.03 -19.08 -18.91
N LEU A 194 -26.63 -20.08 -18.12
CA LEU A 194 -25.71 -19.89 -16.99
C LEU A 194 -24.27 -20.12 -17.43
N TRP A 195 -23.33 -19.46 -16.75
CA TRP A 195 -21.90 -19.74 -16.93
C TRP A 195 -21.59 -21.20 -16.57
N ILE A 196 -20.70 -21.84 -17.32
CA ILE A 196 -20.27 -23.22 -17.10
C ILE A 196 -18.78 -23.29 -16.76
N SER A 197 -18.43 -24.16 -15.82
CA SER A 197 -17.04 -24.46 -15.50
C SER A 197 -16.46 -25.44 -16.52
N ASN A 198 -15.22 -25.20 -16.93
CA ASN A 198 -14.47 -26.08 -17.83
C ASN A 198 -13.45 -26.97 -17.09
N THR A 199 -13.45 -26.96 -15.75
CA THR A 199 -12.57 -27.79 -14.91
C THR A 199 -13.28 -29.04 -14.41
N THR A 200 -12.50 -30.06 -14.03
CA THR A 200 -13.01 -31.30 -13.42
C THR A 200 -12.20 -31.61 -12.15
N PRO A 201 -12.78 -31.54 -10.95
CA PRO A 201 -14.18 -31.15 -10.66
C PRO A 201 -14.46 -29.67 -11.00
N PRO A 202 -15.74 -29.28 -11.20
CA PRO A 202 -16.11 -27.90 -11.47
C PRO A 202 -15.64 -26.92 -10.38
N THR A 203 -14.97 -25.85 -10.79
CA THR A 203 -14.52 -24.75 -9.91
C THR A 203 -14.95 -23.38 -10.44
N ILE A 204 -15.03 -22.38 -9.55
CA ILE A 204 -15.21 -20.96 -9.90
C ILE A 204 -13.89 -20.24 -9.62
N ALA A 205 -13.24 -19.73 -10.67
CA ALA A 205 -12.07 -18.89 -10.51
C ALA A 205 -12.45 -17.59 -9.77
N GLY A 206 -11.80 -17.32 -8.64
CA GLY A 206 -12.13 -16.14 -7.83
C GLY A 206 -13.42 -16.28 -7.01
N GLY A 207 -13.98 -17.49 -6.86
CA GLY A 207 -15.20 -17.69 -6.06
C GLY A 207 -15.09 -17.26 -4.59
N GLN A 208 -13.86 -17.11 -4.08
CA GLN A 208 -13.57 -16.57 -2.75
C GLN A 208 -13.76 -15.05 -2.64
N LEU A 209 -13.68 -14.30 -3.74
CA LEU A 209 -13.56 -12.84 -3.75
C LEU A 209 -14.70 -12.11 -3.01
N PRO A 210 -15.98 -12.56 -3.07
CA PRO A 210 -17.05 -11.94 -2.29
C PRO A 210 -16.85 -12.00 -0.77
N GLY A 211 -16.05 -12.95 -0.26
CA GLY A 211 -15.72 -13.08 1.15
C GLY A 211 -14.43 -12.35 1.56
N VAL A 212 -13.77 -11.68 0.62
CA VAL A 212 -12.52 -10.95 0.87
C VAL A 212 -12.83 -9.58 1.47
N THR A 213 -12.08 -9.22 2.51
CA THR A 213 -12.15 -7.90 3.14
C THR A 213 -11.54 -6.87 2.18
N PRO A 214 -12.36 -5.98 1.58
CA PRO A 214 -11.86 -4.99 0.64
C PRO A 214 -10.99 -3.94 1.34
N TRP A 215 -10.20 -3.21 0.55
CA TRP A 215 -9.41 -2.09 1.06
C TRP A 215 -10.23 -0.80 1.20
N PHE A 216 -11.17 -0.56 0.28
CA PHE A 216 -11.86 0.73 0.12
C PHE A 216 -13.39 0.64 -0.01
N LEU A 217 -13.97 -0.56 0.01
CA LEU A 217 -15.42 -0.76 -0.10
C LEU A 217 -16.00 -1.11 1.28
N THR A 218 -17.23 -0.69 1.54
CA THR A 218 -17.97 -0.95 2.79
C THR A 218 -19.35 -1.50 2.50
#